data_AF-A0A3D4W8A6-F1
#
_entry.id   AF-A0A3D4W8A6-F1
#
_cell.length_a   1.000
_cell.length_b   1.000
_cell.length_c   1.000
_cell.angle_alpha   90.00
_cell.angle_beta   90.00
_cell.angle_gamma   90.00
#
_symmetry.space_group_name_H-M   'P 1'
#
loop_
_entity.id
_entity.type
_entity.pdbx_description
1 polymer ?
#
loop_
_entity_poly.entity_id
_entity_poly.type
_entity_poly.pdbx_seq_one_letter_code
_entity_poly.pdbx_strand_id
1 'polypeptide(L)'
;MLCGCRVISPVQHSNGETAQASVFENYSMQRQYESLTLRVYRIVTYVTYESQIFEQGSGLTLNDLTDRDIDFSVVKARLVHNDSYSGSGFAIKGNDGKALLLTCAHTIDFPDTVFTYDDYANASGQRYLLGLSVKTSQVIQVSGNNLHCRAEILAADPANDLALLEIPLTTGAIRVVTPLSEGGKLSWGDRVWLTG
;
A
#
# COMPACT_ATOMS: atom_id res chain seq x y z
N MET A 1 -20.08 8.16 14.25
CA MET A 1 -20.70 8.80 13.06
C MET A 1 -21.06 7.67 12.09
N LEU A 2 -22.33 7.29 12.02
CA LEU A 2 -22.78 6.20 11.13
C LEU A 2 -22.81 6.72 9.70
N CYS A 3 -21.87 6.26 8.87
CA CYS A 3 -21.86 6.55 7.44
C CYS A 3 -22.97 5.69 6.80
N GLY A 4 -24.17 6.25 6.65
CA GLY A 4 -25.26 5.59 5.93
C GLY A 4 -25.05 5.73 4.43
N CYS A 5 -24.90 4.62 3.71
CA CYS A 5 -24.91 4.63 2.25
C CYS A 5 -26.29 5.11 1.76
N ARG A 6 -26.33 6.29 1.15
CA ARG A 6 -27.57 6.83 0.55
C ARG A 6 -27.89 6.01 -0.70
N VAL A 7 -28.89 5.15 -0.62
CA VAL A 7 -29.42 4.42 -1.77
C VAL A 7 -30.32 5.36 -2.57
N ILE A 8 -30.04 5.52 -3.86
CA ILE A 8 -30.86 6.35 -4.75
C ILE A 8 -31.87 5.46 -5.46
N SER A 9 -33.14 5.85 -5.41
CA SER A 9 -34.22 5.15 -6.10
C SER A 9 -34.03 5.22 -7.62
N PRO A 10 -34.41 4.19 -8.38
CA PRO A 10 -34.40 4.22 -9.85
C PRO A 10 -35.24 5.38 -10.42
N VAL A 11 -34.87 5.87 -11.62
CA VAL A 11 -35.62 6.89 -12.36
C VAL A 11 -36.46 6.20 -13.42
N GLN A 12 -37.74 6.55 -13.53
CA GLN A 12 -38.56 6.16 -14.68
C GLN A 12 -38.44 7.18 -15.80
N HIS A 13 -38.05 6.71 -16.98
CA HIS A 13 -38.07 7.50 -18.20
C HIS A 13 -39.49 7.56 -18.79
N SER A 14 -39.74 8.59 -19.60
CA SER A 14 -41.04 8.82 -20.24
C SER A 14 -41.49 7.71 -21.20
N ASN A 15 -40.59 6.81 -21.59
CA ASN A 15 -40.85 5.61 -22.38
C ASN A 15 -41.22 4.38 -21.52
N GLY A 16 -41.33 4.52 -20.20
CA GLY A 16 -41.64 3.44 -19.26
C GLY A 16 -40.42 2.61 -18.83
N GLU A 17 -39.23 2.89 -19.37
CA GLU A 17 -38.00 2.22 -18.95
C GLU A 17 -37.53 2.73 -17.59
N THR A 18 -37.11 1.82 -16.72
CA THR A 18 -36.55 2.15 -15.41
C THR A 18 -35.03 2.13 -15.51
N ALA A 19 -34.39 3.28 -15.30
CA ALA A 19 -32.94 3.40 -15.27
C ALA A 19 -32.44 3.59 -13.83
N GLN A 20 -31.17 3.25 -13.59
CA GLN A 20 -30.53 3.59 -12.33
C GLN A 20 -30.36 5.12 -12.25
N ALA A 21 -30.70 5.70 -11.09
CA ALA A 21 -30.41 7.10 -10.86
C ALA A 21 -28.91 7.33 -10.78
N SER A 22 -28.41 8.28 -11.57
CA SER A 22 -27.01 8.68 -11.53
C SER A 22 -26.76 9.62 -10.35
N VAL A 23 -25.67 9.38 -9.62
CA VAL A 23 -25.10 10.33 -8.64
C VAL A 23 -24.41 11.50 -9.32
N PHE A 24 -24.13 11.39 -10.62
CA PHE A 24 -23.45 12.41 -11.41
C PHE A 24 -24.47 13.41 -11.96
N GLU A 25 -24.13 14.69 -11.89
CA GLU A 25 -25.01 15.76 -12.36
C GLU A 25 -25.22 15.73 -13.87
N ASN A 26 -24.24 15.21 -14.61
CA ASN A 26 -24.28 15.06 -16.05
C ASN A 26 -23.39 13.91 -16.52
N TYR A 27 -23.60 13.49 -17.75
CA TYR A 27 -22.87 12.40 -18.38
C TYR A 27 -21.36 12.67 -18.53
N SER A 28 -20.95 13.94 -18.67
CA SER A 28 -19.53 14.30 -18.79
C SER A 28 -18.78 13.99 -17.49
N MET A 29 -19.36 14.33 -16.34
CA MET A 29 -18.81 14.04 -15.02
C MET A 29 -18.70 12.53 -14.78
N GLN A 30 -19.73 11.77 -15.13
CA GLN A 30 -19.69 10.31 -15.08
C GLN A 30 -18.54 9.75 -15.92
N ARG A 31 -18.42 10.19 -17.17
CA ARG A 31 -17.35 9.74 -18.09
C ARG A 31 -15.96 10.09 -17.61
N GLN A 32 -15.80 11.25 -16.98
CA GLN A 32 -14.53 11.64 -16.35
C GLN A 32 -14.19 10.71 -15.19
N TYR A 33 -15.14 10.44 -14.30
CA TYR A 33 -14.95 9.49 -13.20
C TYR A 33 -14.61 8.09 -13.71
N GLU A 34 -15.39 7.55 -14.64
CA GLU A 34 -15.12 6.24 -15.28
C GLU A 34 -13.74 6.20 -15.95
N SER A 35 -13.30 7.28 -16.59
CA SER A 35 -11.95 7.35 -17.17
C SER A 35 -10.86 7.40 -16.10
N LEU A 36 -11.15 7.99 -14.94
CA LEU A 36 -10.23 8.07 -13.81
C LEU A 36 -10.07 6.73 -13.08
N THR A 37 -11.16 5.98 -12.90
CA THR A 37 -11.12 4.66 -12.24
C THR A 37 -10.31 3.64 -13.04
N LEU A 38 -10.27 3.75 -14.37
CA LEU A 38 -9.39 2.97 -15.25
C LEU A 38 -7.88 3.25 -15.06
N ARG A 39 -7.50 4.15 -14.15
CA ARG A 39 -6.10 4.47 -13.81
C ARG A 39 -5.74 4.08 -12.39
N VAL A 40 -6.71 3.53 -11.65
CA VAL A 40 -6.51 3.00 -10.31
C VAL A 40 -6.11 1.54 -10.43
N TYR A 41 -5.05 1.18 -9.72
CA TYR A 41 -4.54 -0.17 -9.65
C TYR A 41 -4.49 -0.60 -8.19
N ARG A 42 -4.82 -1.86 -7.94
CA ARG A 42 -4.57 -2.50 -6.65
C ARG A 42 -3.09 -2.83 -6.55
N ILE A 43 -2.49 -2.45 -5.43
CA ILE A 43 -1.12 -2.76 -5.07
C ILE A 43 -1.14 -3.75 -3.91
N VAL A 44 -0.37 -4.82 -4.00
CA VAL A 44 -0.11 -5.73 -2.88
C VAL A 44 1.39 -5.91 -2.74
N THR A 45 1.92 -5.50 -1.60
CA THR A 45 3.32 -5.71 -1.26
C THR A 45 3.44 -6.95 -0.38
N TYR A 46 4.30 -7.87 -0.78
CA TYR A 46 4.66 -9.06 -0.03
C TYR A 46 6.10 -8.92 0.45
N VAL A 47 6.34 -9.24 1.71
CA VAL A 47 7.67 -9.27 2.31
C VAL A 47 7.92 -10.63 2.92
N THR A 48 9.13 -11.14 2.79
CA THR A 48 9.59 -12.35 3.46
C THR A 48 10.61 -11.97 4.51
N TYR A 49 10.44 -12.50 5.71
CA TYR A 49 11.40 -12.39 6.80
C TYR A 49 11.97 -13.75 7.17
N GLU A 50 13.27 -13.78 7.45
CA GLU A 50 13.91 -14.86 8.18
C GLU A 50 14.00 -14.47 9.66
N SER A 51 13.39 -15.28 10.52
CA SER A 51 13.35 -15.04 11.96
C SER A 51 14.18 -16.02 12.73
N GLN A 52 14.90 -15.49 13.71
CA GLN A 52 15.53 -16.23 14.79
C GLN A 52 14.67 -16.04 16.03
N ILE A 53 14.20 -17.15 16.60
CA ILE A 53 13.49 -17.16 17.88
C ILE A 53 14.48 -17.56 18.96
N PHE A 54 14.52 -16.78 20.04
CA PHE A 54 15.36 -17.05 21.20
C PHE A 54 14.57 -17.78 22.28
N GLU A 55 15.27 -18.56 23.11
CA GLU A 55 14.63 -19.21 24.27
C GLU A 55 14.14 -18.16 25.28
N GLN A 56 12.92 -18.35 25.80
CA GLN A 56 12.38 -17.47 26.83
C GLN A 56 13.21 -17.60 28.11
N GLY A 57 13.58 -16.46 28.71
CA GLY A 57 14.47 -16.45 29.88
C GLY A 57 15.95 -16.60 29.55
N SER A 58 16.34 -16.56 28.26
CA SER A 58 17.76 -16.50 27.84
C SER A 58 18.51 -15.28 28.39
N GLY A 59 17.79 -14.25 28.82
CA GLY A 59 18.38 -13.01 29.33
C GLY A 59 18.95 -12.11 28.24
N LEU A 60 18.82 -12.50 26.96
CA LEU A 60 19.35 -11.77 25.82
C LEU A 60 18.63 -10.44 25.63
N THR A 61 19.39 -9.37 25.42
CA THR A 61 18.90 -8.01 25.14
C THR A 61 19.40 -7.52 23.78
N LEU A 62 18.86 -6.41 23.29
CA LEU A 62 19.30 -5.83 22.01
C LEU A 62 20.79 -5.43 22.03
N ASN A 63 21.31 -5.00 23.18
CA ASN A 63 22.71 -4.61 23.28
C ASN A 63 23.65 -5.80 23.06
N ASP A 64 23.25 -7.00 23.49
CA ASP A 64 24.05 -8.21 23.34
C ASP A 64 24.20 -8.61 21.86
N LEU A 65 23.28 -8.18 20.98
CA LEU A 65 23.39 -8.37 19.53
C LEU A 65 24.40 -7.44 18.84
N THR A 66 24.86 -6.39 19.52
CA THR A 66 25.86 -5.46 18.96
C THR A 66 27.29 -5.84 19.30
N ASP A 67 27.46 -6.71 20.29
CA ASP A 67 28.76 -7.27 20.65
C ASP A 67 29.16 -8.42 19.72
N ARG A 68 30.47 -8.57 19.47
CA ARG A 68 31.02 -9.47 18.44
C ARG A 68 30.87 -10.96 18.75
N ASP A 69 30.47 -11.32 19.95
CA ASP A 69 30.38 -12.71 20.43
C ASP A 69 28.95 -13.09 20.84
N ILE A 70 28.00 -12.99 19.90
CA ILE A 70 26.65 -13.51 20.11
C ILE A 70 26.72 -15.04 20.21
N ASP A 71 26.37 -15.58 21.38
CA ASP A 71 26.19 -17.01 21.54
C ASP A 71 24.90 -17.47 20.85
N PHE A 72 25.03 -18.01 19.64
CA PHE A 72 23.91 -18.56 18.88
C PHE A 72 23.30 -19.84 19.50
N SER A 73 23.85 -20.36 20.62
CA SER A 73 23.25 -21.48 21.35
C SER A 73 21.86 -21.16 21.91
N VAL A 74 21.56 -19.87 22.13
CA VAL A 74 20.27 -19.39 22.65
C VAL A 74 19.15 -19.36 21.59
N VAL A 75 19.49 -19.61 20.32
CA VAL A 75 18.51 -19.69 19.23
C VAL A 75 17.75 -21.01 19.34
N LYS A 76 16.46 -20.91 19.65
CA LYS A 76 15.54 -22.04 19.75
C LYS A 76 15.06 -22.52 18.39
N ALA A 77 14.76 -21.60 17.49
CA ALA A 77 14.20 -21.92 16.19
C ALA A 77 14.57 -20.87 15.13
N ARG A 78 14.57 -21.31 13.88
CA ARG A 78 14.63 -20.45 12.70
C ARG A 78 13.41 -20.72 11.84
N LEU A 79 12.75 -19.66 11.38
CA LEU A 79 11.57 -19.77 10.54
C LEU A 79 11.58 -18.70 9.45
N VAL A 80 10.89 -19.01 8.37
CA VAL A 80 10.59 -18.07 7.29
C VAL A 80 9.11 -17.76 7.38
N HIS A 81 8.75 -16.48 7.41
CA HIS A 81 7.36 -16.05 7.35
C HIS A 81 7.18 -14.90 6.36
N ASN A 82 5.93 -14.69 5.94
CA ASN A 82 5.57 -13.67 4.97
C ASN A 82 4.53 -12.73 5.57
N ASP A 83 4.75 -11.44 5.39
CA ASP A 83 3.76 -10.40 5.67
C ASP A 83 3.33 -9.75 4.36
N SER A 84 2.15 -9.12 4.39
CA SER A 84 1.67 -8.38 3.22
C SER A 84 0.80 -7.20 3.59
N TYR A 85 0.79 -6.20 2.71
CA TYR A 85 -0.09 -5.03 2.80
C TYR A 85 -0.73 -4.77 1.43
N SER A 86 -2.01 -4.40 1.43
CA SER A 86 -2.75 -4.09 0.20
C SER A 86 -3.18 -2.62 0.23
N GLY A 87 -2.92 -1.91 -0.85
CA GLY A 87 -3.34 -0.53 -1.06
C GLY A 87 -3.72 -0.29 -2.52
N SER A 88 -3.79 0.98 -2.89
CA SER A 88 -4.13 1.42 -4.24
C SER A 88 -3.09 2.39 -4.77
N GLY A 89 -2.89 2.40 -6.08
CA GLY A 89 -2.01 3.33 -6.77
C GLY A 89 -2.69 3.95 -7.97
N PHE A 90 -2.34 5.18 -8.28
CA PHE A 90 -2.90 5.93 -9.38
C PHE A 90 -1.85 6.18 -10.45
N ALA A 91 -2.11 5.78 -11.69
CA ALA A 91 -1.19 6.07 -12.79
C ALA A 91 -1.20 7.57 -13.12
N ILE A 92 -0.05 8.24 -13.00
CA ILE A 92 0.11 9.68 -13.26
C ILE A 92 0.79 9.96 -14.60
N LYS A 93 1.51 8.99 -15.15
CA LYS A 93 2.23 9.11 -16.43
C LYS A 93 2.39 7.73 -17.05
N GLY A 94 2.45 7.70 -18.37
CA GLY A 94 3.04 6.58 -19.09
C GLY A 94 3.83 7.06 -20.30
N ASN A 95 4.82 6.27 -20.67
CA ASN A 95 5.61 6.46 -21.88
C ASN A 95 6.34 5.15 -22.20
N ASP A 96 6.59 4.86 -23.48
CA ASP A 96 7.51 3.81 -23.93
C ASP A 96 7.37 2.46 -23.21
N GLY A 97 6.14 1.93 -23.11
CA GLY A 97 5.88 0.62 -22.52
C GLY A 97 5.99 0.58 -20.99
N LYS A 98 5.97 1.73 -20.31
CA LYS A 98 5.96 1.83 -18.85
C LYS A 98 4.96 2.86 -18.33
N ALA A 99 4.50 2.68 -17.10
CA ALA A 99 3.69 3.66 -16.36
C ALA A 99 4.30 3.97 -15.00
N LEU A 100 4.05 5.20 -14.56
CA LEU A 100 4.36 5.69 -13.21
C LEU A 100 3.09 5.72 -12.38
N LEU A 101 3.13 5.05 -11.23
CA LEU A 101 2.06 5.02 -10.24
C LEU A 101 2.46 5.84 -9.02
N LEU A 102 1.58 6.73 -8.59
CA LEU A 102 1.65 7.37 -7.29
C LEU A 102 0.85 6.54 -6.28
N THR A 103 1.43 6.24 -5.13
CA THR A 103 0.76 5.54 -4.03
C THR A 103 1.24 6.10 -2.69
N CYS A 104 0.67 5.62 -1.59
CA CYS A 104 1.15 5.97 -0.26
C CYS A 104 2.45 5.21 0.05
N ALA A 105 3.42 5.86 0.68
CA ALA A 105 4.69 5.23 1.04
C ALA A 105 4.47 4.01 1.95
N HIS A 106 3.53 4.09 2.90
CA HIS A 106 3.22 2.98 3.79
C HIS A 106 2.67 1.73 3.06
N THR A 107 2.24 1.84 1.79
CA THR A 107 1.80 0.67 1.01
C THR A 107 2.98 -0.22 0.60
N ILE A 108 4.19 0.34 0.57
CA ILE A 108 5.42 -0.36 0.15
C ILE A 108 6.48 -0.40 1.25
N ASP A 109 6.25 0.28 2.38
CA ASP A 109 7.20 0.38 3.47
C ASP A 109 7.07 -0.80 4.43
N PHE A 110 8.19 -1.47 4.65
CA PHE A 110 8.32 -2.57 5.59
C PHE A 110 9.69 -2.44 6.27
N PRO A 111 9.79 -2.60 7.59
CA PRO A 111 11.06 -2.50 8.28
C PRO A 111 12.07 -3.55 7.79
N ASP A 112 13.36 -3.18 7.73
CA ASP A 112 14.42 -4.14 7.40
C ASP A 112 14.63 -5.18 8.52
N THR A 113 14.31 -4.80 9.75
CA THR A 113 14.45 -5.65 10.91
C THR A 113 13.30 -5.41 11.88
N VAL A 114 12.72 -6.50 12.38
CA VAL A 114 11.69 -6.48 13.42
C VAL A 114 12.23 -7.21 14.64
N PHE A 115 12.20 -6.55 15.79
CA PHE A 115 12.54 -7.13 17.07
C PHE A 115 11.27 -7.43 17.86
N THR A 116 11.18 -8.65 18.38
CA THR A 116 10.11 -9.05 19.30
C THR A 116 10.68 -9.15 20.69
N TYR A 117 10.01 -8.54 21.66
CA TYR A 117 10.46 -8.46 23.05
C TYR A 117 9.55 -9.24 23.98
N ASP A 118 10.12 -9.70 25.09
CA ASP A 118 9.38 -10.17 26.25
C ASP A 118 8.79 -8.96 27.00
N ASP A 119 7.74 -9.21 27.80
CA ASP A 119 7.15 -8.23 28.71
C ASP A 119 8.06 -7.95 29.91
N TYR A 120 9.02 -8.84 30.20
CA TYR A 120 10.03 -8.66 31.25
C TYR A 120 11.27 -7.87 30.78
N ALA A 121 11.92 -7.21 31.73
CA ALA A 121 13.15 -6.45 31.52
C ALA A 121 14.19 -6.74 32.61
N ASN A 122 15.45 -6.50 32.30
CA ASN A 122 16.55 -6.59 33.27
C ASN A 122 16.52 -5.43 34.28
N ALA A 123 17.43 -5.45 35.27
CA ALA A 123 17.49 -4.44 36.32
C ALA A 123 17.76 -3.01 35.80
N SER A 124 18.34 -2.86 34.60
CA SER A 124 18.53 -1.58 33.92
C SER A 124 17.35 -1.15 33.04
N GLY A 125 16.25 -1.90 33.04
CA GLY A 125 15.03 -1.59 32.28
C GLY A 125 15.07 -2.02 30.81
N GLN A 126 16.06 -2.83 30.40
CA GLN A 126 16.17 -3.32 29.02
C GLN A 126 15.34 -4.58 28.86
N ARG A 127 14.43 -4.58 27.88
CA ARG A 127 13.58 -5.74 27.58
C ARG A 127 14.38 -6.88 26.98
N TYR A 128 14.01 -8.09 27.35
CA TYR A 128 14.60 -9.29 26.76
C TYR A 128 14.07 -9.53 25.35
N LEU A 129 14.92 -10.02 24.45
CA LEU A 129 14.57 -10.37 23.09
C LEU A 129 13.97 -11.78 23.02
N LEU A 130 12.82 -11.89 22.36
CA LEU A 130 12.19 -13.16 21.99
C LEU A 130 12.46 -13.52 20.53
N GLY A 131 12.69 -12.51 19.68
CA GLY A 131 12.99 -12.78 18.29
C GLY A 131 13.59 -11.60 17.54
N LEU A 132 14.27 -11.96 16.46
CA LEU A 132 14.87 -11.09 15.48
C LEU A 132 14.42 -11.56 14.10
N SER A 133 13.72 -10.72 13.35
CA SER A 133 13.29 -10.99 11.98
C SER A 133 13.99 -10.04 11.03
N VAL A 134 14.70 -10.57 10.04
CA VAL A 134 15.39 -9.77 9.03
C VAL A 134 14.71 -9.98 7.68
N LYS A 135 14.36 -8.87 7.02
CA LYS A 135 13.72 -8.90 5.70
C LYS A 135 14.70 -9.48 4.68
N THR A 136 14.30 -10.54 3.98
CA THR A 136 15.13 -11.20 2.97
C THR A 136 14.66 -10.94 1.55
N SER A 137 13.37 -10.67 1.35
CA SER A 137 12.85 -10.27 0.05
C SER A 137 11.59 -9.42 0.16
N GLN A 138 11.34 -8.61 -0.86
CA GLN A 138 10.13 -7.81 -1.01
C GLN A 138 9.71 -7.80 -2.48
N VAL A 139 8.42 -8.02 -2.73
CA VAL A 139 7.82 -8.02 -4.06
C VAL A 139 6.55 -7.19 -4.04
N ILE A 140 6.45 -6.24 -4.97
CA ILE A 140 5.26 -5.40 -5.12
C ILE A 140 4.50 -5.88 -6.36
N GLN A 141 3.28 -6.35 -6.15
CA GLN A 141 2.38 -6.81 -7.21
C GLN A 141 1.32 -5.74 -7.49
N VAL A 142 1.09 -5.47 -8.77
CA VAL A 142 0.11 -4.50 -9.24
C VAL A 142 -0.90 -5.22 -10.12
N SER A 143 -2.19 -4.96 -9.87
CA SER A 143 -3.29 -5.53 -10.63
C SER A 143 -4.39 -4.50 -10.93
N GLY A 144 -4.95 -4.54 -12.13
CA GLY A 144 -6.02 -3.64 -12.57
C GLY A 144 -6.02 -3.48 -14.08
N ASN A 145 -7.19 -3.24 -14.69
CA ASN A 145 -7.31 -2.99 -16.13
C ASN A 145 -6.67 -4.08 -17.02
N ASN A 146 -6.91 -5.35 -16.68
CA ASN A 146 -6.30 -6.54 -17.32
C ASN A 146 -4.77 -6.62 -17.23
N LEU A 147 -4.14 -5.77 -16.41
CA LEU A 147 -2.73 -5.85 -16.07
C LEU A 147 -2.55 -6.66 -14.78
N HIS A 148 -1.55 -7.53 -14.76
CA HIS A 148 -1.01 -8.15 -13.56
C HIS A 148 0.51 -8.20 -13.71
N CYS A 149 1.24 -7.46 -12.89
CA CYS A 149 2.68 -7.29 -13.05
C CYS A 149 3.37 -6.94 -11.74
N ARG A 150 4.70 -7.09 -11.72
CA ARG A 150 5.55 -6.56 -10.66
C ARG A 150 5.80 -5.06 -10.88
N ALA A 151 5.84 -4.30 -9.79
CA ALA A 151 6.30 -2.93 -9.77
C ALA A 151 7.71 -2.79 -9.17
N GLU A 152 8.42 -1.76 -9.61
CA GLU A 152 9.69 -1.33 -9.05
C GLU A 152 9.53 0.02 -8.35
N ILE A 153 10.21 0.20 -7.20
CA ILE A 153 10.20 1.47 -6.47
C ILE A 153 11.18 2.41 -7.18
N LEU A 154 10.70 3.57 -7.63
CA LEU A 154 11.57 4.62 -8.18
C LEU A 154 11.98 5.64 -7.13
N ALA A 155 11.04 6.01 -6.25
CA ALA A 155 11.26 6.96 -5.18
C ALA A 155 10.24 6.72 -4.06
N ALA A 156 10.64 7.03 -2.82
CA ALA A 156 9.76 7.06 -1.68
C ALA A 156 10.08 8.29 -0.83
N ASP A 157 9.04 8.90 -0.29
CA ASP A 157 9.08 9.99 0.67
C ASP A 157 8.17 9.64 1.85
N PRO A 158 8.69 8.91 2.86
CA PRO A 158 7.91 8.51 4.02
C PRO A 158 7.41 9.68 4.86
N ALA A 159 8.09 10.84 4.82
CA ALA A 159 7.70 12.01 5.60
C ALA A 159 6.38 12.62 5.10
N ASN A 160 6.11 12.51 3.80
CA ASN A 160 4.87 12.96 3.16
C ASN A 160 3.92 11.80 2.79
N ASP A 161 4.28 10.56 3.16
CA ASP A 161 3.57 9.33 2.81
C ASP A 161 3.32 9.17 1.29
N LEU A 162 4.35 9.41 0.48
CA LEU A 162 4.27 9.29 -0.98
C LEU A 162 5.32 8.32 -1.52
N ALA A 163 4.92 7.49 -2.49
CA ALA A 163 5.83 6.64 -3.24
C ALA A 163 5.50 6.63 -4.73
N LEU A 164 6.55 6.55 -5.54
CA LEU A 164 6.48 6.44 -6.98
C LEU A 164 6.94 5.06 -7.41
N LEU A 165 6.05 4.35 -8.10
CA LEU A 165 6.30 3.01 -8.63
C LEU A 165 6.35 3.03 -10.15
N GLU A 166 7.17 2.17 -10.73
CA GLU A 166 7.19 1.89 -12.16
C GLU A 166 6.56 0.53 -12.43
N ILE A 167 5.69 0.45 -13.45
CA ILE A 167 5.11 -0.80 -13.95
C ILE A 167 5.34 -0.94 -15.46
N PRO A 168 5.45 -2.16 -16.00
CA PRO A 168 5.38 -2.38 -17.44
C PRO A 168 3.95 -2.14 -17.97
N LEU A 169 3.86 -1.64 -19.20
CA LEU A 169 2.64 -1.54 -19.98
C LEU A 169 2.78 -2.36 -21.25
N THR A 170 1.90 -3.35 -21.43
CA THR A 170 1.89 -4.25 -22.60
C THR A 170 1.26 -3.63 -23.85
N THR A 171 0.47 -2.56 -23.73
CA THR A 171 -0.14 -1.88 -24.88
C THR A 171 -0.03 -0.36 -24.78
N GLY A 172 0.38 0.27 -25.89
CA GLY A 172 0.61 1.70 -25.97
C GLY A 172 -0.68 2.51 -25.92
N ALA A 173 -0.89 3.26 -24.83
CA ALA A 173 -0.96 4.72 -24.83
C ALA A 173 -1.48 5.19 -23.46
N ILE A 174 -0.58 5.34 -22.50
CA ILE A 174 -0.83 6.15 -21.31
C ILE A 174 -0.09 7.47 -21.51
N ARG A 175 -0.54 8.33 -22.44
CA ARG A 175 0.04 9.68 -22.58
C ARG A 175 -0.61 10.62 -21.57
N VAL A 176 0.20 11.11 -20.63
CA VAL A 176 -0.08 12.07 -19.53
C VAL A 176 -1.50 11.98 -18.95
N VAL A 177 -1.58 11.39 -17.76
CA VAL A 177 -2.81 10.95 -17.16
C VAL A 177 -3.25 11.96 -16.13
N THR A 178 -4.18 12.82 -16.55
CA THR A 178 -4.94 13.80 -15.75
C THR A 178 -4.29 15.18 -15.69
N PRO A 179 -5.03 16.27 -15.97
CA PRO A 179 -4.62 17.57 -15.50
C PRO A 179 -4.67 17.52 -13.98
N LEU A 180 -3.51 17.60 -13.32
CA LEU A 180 -3.45 18.04 -11.94
C LEU A 180 -4.07 19.44 -11.94
N SER A 181 -5.32 19.57 -11.51
CA SER A 181 -5.87 20.89 -11.21
C SER A 181 -4.97 21.55 -10.18
N GLU A 182 -4.69 22.83 -10.33
CA GLU A 182 -3.93 23.60 -9.33
C GLU A 182 -4.52 23.32 -7.93
N GLY A 183 -3.70 22.70 -7.07
CA GLY A 183 -4.08 22.50 -5.67
C GLY A 183 -4.46 23.84 -5.05
N GLY A 184 -5.55 23.85 -4.26
CA GLY A 184 -6.01 25.05 -3.55
C GLY A 184 -7.29 25.71 -4.08
N LYS A 185 -7.97 25.12 -5.09
CA LYS A 185 -9.29 25.59 -5.56
C LYS A 185 -10.49 24.87 -4.92
N LEU A 186 -10.24 23.95 -4.00
CA LEU A 186 -11.31 23.24 -3.28
C LEU A 186 -11.90 24.13 -2.19
N SER A 187 -13.22 24.17 -2.14
CA SER A 187 -14.01 24.87 -1.13
C SER A 187 -14.83 23.88 -0.29
N TRP A 188 -15.19 24.30 0.92
CA TRP A 188 -16.13 23.54 1.74
C TRP A 188 -17.47 23.38 1.00
N GLY A 189 -17.96 22.15 0.91
CA GLY A 189 -19.18 21.79 0.19
C GLY A 189 -18.95 21.27 -1.23
N ASP A 190 -17.72 21.32 -1.74
CA ASP A 190 -17.37 20.66 -3.00
C ASP A 190 -17.61 19.15 -2.93
N ARG A 191 -18.09 18.59 -4.04
CA ARG A 191 -18.30 17.15 -4.16
C ARG A 191 -16.99 16.46 -4.51
N VAL A 192 -16.67 15.42 -3.74
CA VAL A 192 -15.46 14.61 -3.92
C VAL A 192 -15.89 13.16 -4.16
N TRP A 193 -15.26 12.52 -5.14
CA TRP A 193 -15.39 11.09 -5.38
C TRP A 193 -14.08 10.40 -5.01
N LEU A 194 -14.19 9.27 -4.32
CA LEU A 194 -13.06 8.44 -3.90
C LEU A 194 -13.09 7.13 -4.67
N THR A 195 -11.93 6.69 -5.14
CA THR A 195 -11.75 5.41 -5.82
C THR A 195 -10.44 4.77 -5.34
N GLY A 196 -10.46 3.46 -5.16
CA GLY A 196 -9.37 2.65 -4.62
C GLY A 196 -9.58 1.18 -4.95
#